data_AF-A0A813D2A7-F1
#
_entry.id   AF-A0A813D2A7-F1
#
_cell.length_a   1.000
_cell.length_b   1.000
_cell.length_c   1.000
_cell.angle_alpha   90.00
_cell.angle_beta   90.00
_cell.angle_gamma   90.00
#
_symmetry.space_group_name_H-M   'P 1'
#
loop_
_entity.id
_entity.type
_entity.pdbx_description
1 polymer ?
#
loop_
_entity_poly.entity_id
_entity_poly.type
_entity_poly.pdbx_seq_one_letter_code
_entity_poly.pdbx_strand_id
1 'polypeptide(L)'
;MACAEAAGGGVRLLQKGDQVLAWSNSGKTWLGGCVDDILEEPLLLPDQIVPKGALKIRLARGLKFVPAPRTGANCKIYEELKQDERFNLKVLGKKGAPYDRYPESWEKGSSPPNLESFAGELVSQDLGELLILGSRGGQVVLPYFWRVLGSKTPPAVVINGGCAMKKRPGPATNWPVSAVTFLLLGGQDFFRGKASPAEYVASAKQCVPPENGSTAILFVSEMQHVPQASLLGAVLSLLLMALLSWKASGSPPIAQFQSILSRLEGEGCWSGRLLFTAAAGLWEEQQAAQQASTAEALEVELAIKELLQLRLDLAEARAEEQSDRWVRRCSLGGEPRIDLQEYRAAIKEHVGKTQAFEGRVQTDSLLQRSCPRRPPSPKVVPGDSIVDWPPPMSPMIAGPLDIGPL
;
A
#
# COMPACT_ATOMS: atom_id res chain seq x y z
N MET A 1 4.26 -20.47 -10.71
CA MET A 1 3.13 -19.53 -10.69
C MET A 1 2.69 -19.36 -12.14
N ALA A 2 1.45 -19.66 -12.48
CA ALA A 2 0.93 -19.52 -13.85
C ALA A 2 0.34 -18.11 -14.03
N CYS A 3 0.41 -17.56 -15.24
CA CYS A 3 -0.27 -16.32 -15.64
C CYS A 3 -1.26 -16.66 -16.76
N ALA A 4 -2.37 -15.93 -16.84
CA ALA A 4 -3.40 -16.13 -17.85
C ALA A 4 -3.68 -14.83 -18.62
N GLU A 5 -3.79 -14.93 -19.94
CA GLU A 5 -4.13 -13.81 -20.83
C GLU A 5 -5.31 -14.19 -21.73
N ALA A 6 -6.13 -13.20 -22.11
CA ALA A 6 -7.24 -13.39 -23.05
C ALA A 6 -6.68 -13.78 -24.43
N ALA A 7 -7.25 -14.81 -25.06
CA ALA A 7 -6.80 -15.25 -26.38
C ALA A 7 -6.99 -14.20 -27.49
N GLY A 8 -7.84 -13.19 -27.27
CA GLY A 8 -8.18 -12.14 -28.26
C GLY A 8 -7.35 -10.85 -28.20
N GLY A 9 -6.26 -10.79 -27.42
CA GLY A 9 -5.33 -9.65 -27.42
C GLY A 9 -5.86 -8.30 -26.87
N GLY A 10 -7.13 -8.22 -26.47
CA GLY A 10 -7.74 -7.03 -25.85
C GLY A 10 -7.60 -7.00 -24.33
N VAL A 11 -7.28 -5.84 -23.76
CA VAL A 11 -7.29 -5.62 -22.31
C VAL A 11 -8.73 -5.48 -21.85
N ARG A 12 -9.35 -6.59 -21.43
CA ARG A 12 -10.63 -6.62 -20.71
C ARG A 12 -10.51 -7.47 -19.44
N LEU A 13 -11.36 -7.21 -18.46
CA LEU A 13 -11.50 -8.11 -17.30
C LEU A 13 -11.97 -9.47 -17.82
N LEU A 14 -11.25 -10.52 -17.44
CA LEU A 14 -11.61 -11.89 -17.79
C LEU A 14 -12.90 -12.27 -17.06
N GLN A 15 -13.81 -12.92 -17.77
CA GLN A 15 -15.09 -13.41 -17.25
C GLN A 15 -15.16 -14.93 -17.36
N LYS A 16 -16.08 -15.55 -16.60
CA LYS A 16 -16.41 -16.97 -16.76
C LYS A 16 -16.79 -17.26 -18.21
N GLY A 17 -16.21 -18.31 -18.78
CA GLY A 17 -16.38 -18.70 -20.18
C GLY A 17 -15.32 -18.14 -21.14
N ASP A 18 -14.51 -17.16 -20.71
CA ASP A 18 -13.46 -16.61 -21.58
C ASP A 18 -12.38 -17.65 -21.92
N GLN A 19 -12.01 -17.69 -23.21
CA GLN A 19 -10.87 -18.46 -23.68
C GLN A 19 -9.57 -17.74 -23.32
N VAL A 20 -8.68 -18.46 -22.66
CA VAL A 20 -7.43 -17.93 -22.12
C VAL A 20 -6.25 -18.82 -22.47
N LEU A 21 -5.07 -18.21 -22.54
CA LEU A 21 -3.80 -18.92 -22.58
C LEU A 21 -3.14 -18.81 -21.20
N ALA A 22 -2.81 -19.96 -20.61
CA ALA A 22 -2.13 -20.03 -19.32
C ALA A 22 -0.69 -20.52 -19.49
N TRP A 23 0.28 -19.80 -18.93
CA TRP A 23 1.69 -20.23 -18.98
C TRP A 23 1.98 -21.35 -17.98
N SER A 24 2.56 -22.45 -18.47
CA SER A 24 3.03 -23.57 -17.65
C SER A 24 4.53 -23.47 -17.39
N ASN A 25 4.94 -23.27 -16.13
CA ASN A 25 6.36 -23.20 -15.77
C ASN A 25 7.11 -24.53 -15.99
N SER A 26 6.47 -25.67 -15.71
CA SER A 26 7.08 -26.98 -15.90
C SER A 26 7.19 -27.37 -17.37
N GLY A 27 6.21 -26.97 -18.18
CA GLY A 27 6.20 -27.26 -19.61
C GLY A 27 6.87 -26.19 -20.48
N LYS A 28 7.23 -25.03 -19.90
CA LYS A 28 7.73 -23.84 -20.59
C LYS A 28 6.91 -23.51 -21.86
N THR A 29 5.59 -23.61 -21.75
CA THR A 29 4.67 -23.46 -22.88
C THR A 29 3.35 -22.82 -22.46
N TRP A 30 2.67 -22.19 -23.42
CA TRP A 30 1.32 -21.66 -23.25
C TRP A 30 0.30 -22.78 -23.49
N LEU A 31 -0.64 -22.91 -22.56
CA LEU A 31 -1.72 -23.90 -22.63
C LEU A 31 -3.05 -23.19 -22.82
N GLY A 32 -3.81 -23.62 -23.83
CA GLY A 32 -5.19 -23.19 -24.01
C GLY A 32 -6.11 -23.68 -22.89
N GLY A 33 -7.03 -22.82 -22.47
CA GLY A 33 -8.06 -23.15 -21.51
C GLY A 33 -9.21 -22.18 -21.52
N CYS A 34 -10.14 -22.42 -20.60
CA CYS A 34 -11.32 -21.59 -20.39
C CYS A 34 -11.41 -21.21 -18.91
N VAL A 35 -11.80 -19.96 -18.62
CA VAL A 35 -12.12 -19.53 -17.27
C VAL A 35 -13.39 -20.24 -16.82
N ASP A 36 -13.25 -21.22 -15.93
CA ASP A 36 -14.36 -21.96 -15.35
C ASP A 36 -15.10 -21.12 -14.30
N ASP A 37 -14.35 -20.35 -13.52
CA ASP A 37 -14.90 -19.51 -12.47
C ASP A 37 -13.94 -18.40 -12.03
N ILE A 38 -14.45 -17.40 -11.31
CA ILE A 38 -13.67 -16.37 -10.62
C ILE A 38 -13.99 -16.47 -9.14
N LEU A 39 -12.99 -16.78 -8.31
CA LEU A 39 -13.22 -17.02 -6.90
C LEU A 39 -13.75 -15.77 -6.19
N GLU A 40 -14.99 -15.80 -5.72
CA GLU A 40 -15.58 -14.71 -4.95
C GLU A 40 -15.01 -14.62 -3.53
N GLU A 41 -14.52 -15.74 -3.00
CA GLU A 41 -13.89 -15.84 -1.68
C GLU A 41 -12.58 -16.64 -1.76
N PRO A 42 -11.64 -16.44 -0.81
CA PRO A 42 -10.41 -17.24 -0.79
C PRO A 42 -10.73 -18.73 -0.67
N LEU A 43 -10.09 -19.56 -1.50
CA LEU A 43 -10.22 -21.01 -1.46
C LEU A 43 -9.04 -21.63 -0.69
N LEU A 44 -9.35 -22.37 0.37
CA LEU A 44 -8.36 -23.14 1.13
C LEU A 44 -8.17 -24.51 0.49
N LEU A 45 -7.00 -24.74 -0.09
CA LEU A 45 -6.52 -26.06 -0.52
C LEU A 45 -5.62 -26.65 0.58
N PRO A 46 -5.42 -27.98 0.65
CA PRO A 46 -4.68 -28.64 1.73
C PRO A 46 -3.29 -28.06 2.04
N ASP A 47 -2.62 -27.49 1.02
CA ASP A 47 -1.27 -26.95 1.09
C ASP A 47 -1.16 -25.49 0.61
N GLN A 48 -2.27 -24.85 0.22
CA GLN A 48 -2.26 -23.53 -0.40
C GLN A 48 -3.54 -22.73 -0.16
N ILE A 49 -3.40 -21.42 0.04
CA ILE A 49 -4.54 -20.48 -0.01
C ILE A 49 -4.57 -19.83 -1.39
N VAL A 50 -5.66 -20.03 -2.13
CA VAL A 50 -5.93 -19.32 -3.37
C VAL A 50 -6.71 -18.05 -3.03
N PRO A 51 -6.21 -16.85 -3.37
CA PRO A 51 -6.86 -15.61 -2.98
C PRO A 51 -8.18 -15.38 -3.72
N LYS A 52 -9.06 -14.58 -3.10
CA LYS A 52 -10.22 -13.96 -3.75
C LYS A 52 -9.81 -13.28 -5.05
N GLY A 53 -10.63 -13.44 -6.08
CA GLY A 53 -10.41 -12.93 -7.43
C GLY A 53 -9.50 -13.80 -8.29
N ALA A 54 -8.97 -14.93 -7.79
CA ALA A 54 -8.23 -15.85 -8.66
C ALA A 54 -9.16 -16.50 -9.69
N LEU A 55 -8.63 -16.68 -10.90
CA LEU A 55 -9.28 -17.39 -11.98
C LEU A 55 -9.10 -18.89 -11.78
N LYS A 56 -10.22 -19.60 -11.72
CA LYS A 56 -10.26 -21.05 -11.84
C LYS A 56 -10.30 -21.37 -13.33
N ILE A 57 -9.20 -21.88 -13.88
CA ILE A 57 -9.04 -22.13 -15.31
C ILE A 57 -9.06 -23.63 -15.56
N ARG A 58 -9.94 -24.07 -16.46
CA ARG A 58 -9.95 -25.43 -17.00
C ARG A 58 -9.01 -25.50 -18.19
N LEU A 59 -7.89 -26.20 -18.04
CA LEU A 59 -6.95 -26.52 -19.11
C LEU A 59 -7.19 -27.96 -19.58
N ALA A 60 -6.68 -28.32 -20.76
CA ALA A 60 -6.73 -29.72 -21.24
C ALA A 60 -6.06 -30.72 -20.27
N ARG A 61 -5.10 -30.24 -19.46
CA ARG A 61 -4.37 -31.04 -18.46
C ARG A 61 -4.96 -30.95 -17.04
N GLY A 62 -6.17 -30.42 -16.91
CA GLY A 62 -6.87 -30.30 -15.63
C GLY A 62 -7.07 -28.86 -15.17
N LEU A 63 -7.53 -28.73 -13.92
CA LEU A 63 -7.87 -27.45 -13.31
C LEU A 63 -6.61 -26.74 -12.77
N LYS A 64 -6.51 -25.43 -12.98
CA LYS A 64 -5.50 -24.58 -12.34
C LYS A 64 -6.11 -23.31 -11.79
N PHE A 65 -5.56 -22.85 -10.67
CA PHE A 65 -5.89 -21.55 -10.10
C PHE A 65 -4.79 -20.56 -10.46
N VAL A 66 -5.17 -19.48 -11.12
CA VAL A 66 -4.27 -18.43 -11.58
C VAL A 66 -4.73 -17.13 -10.94
N PRO A 67 -3.85 -16.38 -10.25
CA PRO A 67 -4.21 -15.04 -9.80
C PRO A 67 -4.74 -14.24 -10.99
N ALA A 68 -5.88 -13.54 -10.86
CA ALA A 68 -6.37 -12.70 -11.95
C ALA A 68 -5.25 -11.80 -12.49
N PRO A 69 -5.14 -11.66 -13.82
CA PRO A 69 -4.10 -10.85 -14.40
C PRO A 69 -4.17 -9.44 -13.82
N ARG A 70 -3.14 -9.05 -13.08
CA ARG A 70 -3.05 -7.76 -12.36
C ARG A 70 -2.85 -6.57 -13.31
N THR A 71 -3.14 -6.73 -14.59
CA THR A 71 -3.24 -5.64 -15.57
C THR A 71 -4.38 -4.73 -15.14
N GLY A 72 -4.02 -3.65 -14.46
CA GLY A 72 -4.97 -2.65 -13.98
C GLY A 72 -5.35 -2.77 -12.50
N ALA A 73 -4.59 -3.50 -11.68
CA ALA A 73 -4.81 -3.52 -10.23
C ALA A 73 -4.90 -2.11 -9.60
N ASN A 74 -4.21 -1.14 -10.21
CA ASN A 74 -4.18 0.25 -9.76
C ASN A 74 -5.06 1.18 -10.60
N CYS A 75 -5.75 0.68 -11.65
CA CYS A 75 -6.59 1.53 -12.52
C CYS A 75 -7.66 2.26 -11.73
N LYS A 76 -8.35 1.55 -10.83
CA LYS A 76 -9.38 2.14 -9.96
C LYS A 76 -8.85 3.32 -9.14
N ILE A 77 -7.61 3.23 -8.64
CA ILE A 77 -6.99 4.31 -7.85
C ILE A 77 -6.70 5.52 -8.72
N TYR A 78 -6.26 5.31 -9.97
CA TYR A 78 -6.07 6.42 -10.91
C TYR A 78 -7.40 7.02 -11.38
N GLU A 79 -8.45 6.23 -11.52
CA GLU A 79 -9.81 6.71 -11.79
C GLU A 79 -10.36 7.54 -10.64
N GLU A 80 -10.19 7.08 -9.39
CA GLU A 80 -10.54 7.83 -8.19
C GLU A 80 -9.74 9.14 -8.10
N LEU A 81 -8.43 9.10 -8.37
CA LEU A 81 -7.58 10.29 -8.41
C LEU A 81 -8.01 11.28 -9.51
N LYS A 82 -8.59 10.81 -10.62
CA LYS A 82 -9.14 11.67 -11.67
C LYS A 82 -10.43 12.37 -11.25
N GLN A 83 -11.18 11.82 -10.30
CA GLN A 83 -12.38 12.46 -9.74
C GLN A 83 -12.05 13.45 -8.61
N ASP A 84 -10.81 13.44 -8.10
CA ASP A 84 -10.36 14.38 -7.09
C ASP A 84 -10.13 15.75 -7.72
N GLU A 85 -10.93 16.74 -7.34
CA GLU A 85 -10.91 18.11 -7.89
C GLU A 85 -9.55 18.81 -7.75
N ARG A 86 -8.69 18.32 -6.86
CA ARG A 86 -7.32 18.83 -6.67
C ARG A 86 -6.38 18.45 -7.81
N PHE A 87 -6.73 17.45 -8.63
CA PHE A 87 -5.85 16.90 -9.65
C PHE A 87 -6.52 16.84 -11.02
N ASN A 88 -5.76 17.18 -12.07
CA ASN A 88 -6.13 16.90 -13.45
C ASN A 88 -5.24 15.78 -14.00
N LEU A 89 -5.69 14.54 -13.91
CA LEU A 89 -4.89 13.37 -14.28
C LEU A 89 -4.95 13.09 -15.79
N LYS A 90 -3.77 13.14 -16.44
CA LYS A 90 -3.57 12.71 -17.84
C LYS A 90 -2.73 11.44 -17.90
N VAL A 91 -3.27 10.38 -18.51
CA VAL A 91 -2.54 9.11 -18.72
C VAL A 91 -1.82 9.16 -20.06
N LEU A 92 -0.49 9.26 -20.02
CA LEU A 92 0.36 9.32 -21.22
C LEU A 92 0.84 7.93 -21.67
N GLY A 93 1.05 7.03 -20.72
CA GLY A 93 1.64 5.70 -20.93
C GLY A 93 0.64 4.56 -20.74
N LYS A 94 0.79 3.46 -21.49
CA LYS A 94 -0.02 2.24 -21.35
C LYS A 94 0.83 0.99 -21.43
N LYS A 95 0.59 0.05 -20.51
CA LYS A 95 1.20 -1.29 -20.55
C LYS A 95 0.77 -2.03 -21.82
N GLY A 96 1.72 -2.69 -22.48
CA GLY A 96 1.51 -3.44 -23.72
C GLY A 96 1.42 -2.59 -24.99
N ALA A 97 1.58 -1.27 -24.90
CA ALA A 97 1.72 -0.43 -26.08
C ALA A 97 2.98 -0.81 -26.88
N PRO A 98 3.08 -0.48 -28.18
CA PRO A 98 4.27 -0.78 -28.96
C PRO A 98 5.57 -0.30 -28.31
N TYR A 99 5.57 0.85 -27.64
CA TYR A 99 6.73 1.38 -26.93
C TYR A 99 7.01 0.73 -25.55
N ASP A 100 6.16 -0.16 -25.03
CA ASP A 100 6.28 -0.71 -23.67
C ASP A 100 7.35 -1.82 -23.55
N ARG A 101 8.55 -1.50 -24.01
CA ARG A 101 9.72 -2.37 -24.10
C ARG A 101 10.99 -1.56 -23.80
N TYR A 102 12.01 -2.20 -23.25
CA TYR A 102 13.26 -1.52 -22.93
C TYR A 102 14.02 -1.11 -24.21
N PRO A 103 14.84 -0.04 -24.16
CA PRO A 103 15.70 0.35 -25.28
C PRO A 103 16.83 -0.67 -25.49
N GLU A 104 17.47 -0.64 -26.66
CA GLU A 104 18.49 -1.60 -27.12
C GLU A 104 19.69 -1.75 -26.16
N SER A 105 19.97 -0.73 -25.34
CA SER A 105 21.04 -0.80 -24.36
C SER A 105 20.75 -1.76 -23.20
N TRP A 106 19.51 -2.25 -23.05
CA TRP A 106 19.10 -3.19 -22.00
C TRP A 106 19.11 -4.63 -22.50
N GLU A 107 19.20 -5.58 -21.56
CA GLU A 107 19.04 -7.00 -21.88
C GLU A 107 17.63 -7.24 -22.43
N LYS A 108 17.54 -7.86 -23.62
CA LYS A 108 16.28 -8.02 -24.38
C LYS A 108 15.61 -6.69 -24.74
N GLY A 109 16.42 -5.64 -24.83
CA GLY A 109 16.03 -4.36 -25.40
C GLY A 109 15.61 -4.48 -26.86
N SER A 110 15.09 -3.38 -27.40
CA SER A 110 14.53 -3.34 -28.75
C SER A 110 14.67 -1.95 -29.36
N SER A 111 14.78 -1.90 -30.69
CA SER A 111 14.75 -0.65 -31.45
C SER A 111 13.44 0.09 -31.21
N PRO A 112 13.39 1.41 -31.46
CA PRO A 112 12.14 2.17 -31.43
C PRO A 112 11.03 1.51 -32.27
N PRO A 113 9.75 1.58 -31.84
CA PRO A 113 9.28 2.26 -30.63
C PRO A 113 9.62 1.48 -29.34
N ASN A 114 10.18 2.18 -28.36
CA ASN A 114 10.52 1.66 -27.03
C ASN A 114 10.32 2.76 -25.96
N LEU A 115 10.57 2.45 -24.69
CA LEU A 115 10.32 3.40 -23.58
C LEU A 115 11.16 4.67 -23.68
N GLU A 116 12.35 4.60 -24.28
CA GLU A 116 13.22 5.75 -24.48
C GLU A 116 12.71 6.65 -25.63
N SER A 117 12.33 6.08 -26.78
CA SER A 117 11.74 6.87 -27.87
C SER A 117 10.41 7.50 -27.46
N PHE A 118 9.60 6.77 -26.68
CA PHE A 118 8.37 7.29 -26.08
C PHE A 118 8.65 8.45 -25.12
N ALA A 119 9.67 8.36 -24.27
CA ALA A 119 10.06 9.49 -23.43
C ALA A 119 10.48 10.71 -24.27
N GLY A 120 11.20 10.50 -25.37
CA GLY A 120 11.54 11.55 -26.33
C GLY A 120 10.33 12.26 -26.91
N GLU A 121 9.31 11.52 -27.31
CA GLU A 121 8.03 12.07 -27.82
C GLU A 121 7.23 12.81 -26.74
N LEU A 122 7.37 12.44 -25.46
CA LEU A 122 6.68 13.12 -24.37
C LEU A 122 7.33 14.45 -23.99
N VAL A 123 8.65 14.60 -24.16
CA VAL A 123 9.36 15.85 -23.81
C VAL A 123 8.86 17.04 -24.64
N SER A 124 8.39 16.81 -25.87
CA SER A 124 7.81 17.86 -26.71
C SER A 124 6.36 18.20 -26.36
N GLN A 125 5.75 17.45 -25.43
CA GLN A 125 4.39 17.67 -24.95
C GLN A 125 4.40 18.37 -23.59
N ASP A 126 3.24 18.88 -23.19
CA ASP A 126 3.04 19.29 -21.81
C ASP A 126 3.00 18.06 -20.89
N LEU A 127 4.06 17.90 -20.10
CA LEU A 127 4.22 16.85 -19.09
C LEU A 127 3.39 17.10 -17.83
N GLY A 128 2.85 18.31 -17.66
CA GLY A 128 2.16 18.75 -16.45
C GLY A 128 3.11 19.08 -15.29
N GLU A 129 2.52 19.32 -14.12
CA GLU A 129 3.25 19.76 -12.93
C GLU A 129 3.83 18.62 -12.07
N LEU A 130 3.35 17.40 -12.28
CA LEU A 130 3.70 16.20 -11.50
C LEU A 130 3.74 14.96 -12.38
N LEU A 131 4.60 14.02 -12.04
CA LEU A 131 4.74 12.74 -12.73
C LEU A 131 4.45 11.56 -11.78
N ILE A 132 3.74 10.55 -12.30
CA ILE A 132 3.59 9.24 -11.65
C ILE A 132 4.20 8.20 -12.57
N LEU A 133 5.25 7.52 -12.10
CA LEU A 133 5.95 6.51 -12.88
C LEU A 133 5.94 5.16 -12.17
N GLY A 134 5.58 4.12 -12.90
CA GLY A 134 5.80 2.73 -12.47
C GLY A 134 7.26 2.30 -12.62
N SER A 135 7.57 1.07 -12.20
CA SER A 135 8.92 0.49 -12.23
C SER A 135 9.71 0.80 -13.52
N ARG A 136 9.24 0.35 -14.69
CA ARG A 136 9.87 0.62 -15.99
C ARG A 136 9.95 2.10 -16.37
N GLY A 137 8.93 2.88 -16.00
CA GLY A 137 8.94 4.33 -16.19
C GLY A 137 10.05 4.99 -15.37
N GLY A 138 10.24 4.58 -14.11
CA GLY A 138 11.34 5.05 -13.27
C GLY A 138 12.72 4.58 -13.76
N GLN A 139 12.81 3.42 -14.41
CA GLN A 139 14.07 2.88 -14.94
C GLN A 139 14.54 3.59 -16.21
N VAL A 140 13.61 3.97 -17.10
CA VAL A 140 13.95 4.49 -18.44
C VAL A 140 13.44 5.92 -18.66
N VAL A 141 12.14 6.16 -18.44
CA VAL A 141 11.47 7.41 -18.81
C VAL A 141 11.90 8.59 -17.94
N LEU A 142 11.87 8.44 -16.61
CA LEU A 142 12.31 9.52 -15.71
C LEU A 142 13.79 9.86 -15.90
N PRO A 143 14.72 8.89 -16.03
CA PRO A 143 16.11 9.19 -16.37
C PRO A 143 16.28 9.92 -17.71
N TYR A 144 15.49 9.56 -18.72
CA TYR A 144 15.47 10.31 -19.97
C TYR A 144 15.06 11.78 -19.73
N PHE A 145 13.99 12.02 -18.97
CA PHE A 145 13.57 13.38 -18.62
C PHE A 145 14.64 14.14 -17.85
N TRP A 146 15.34 13.52 -16.90
CA TRP A 146 16.45 14.17 -16.19
C TRP A 146 17.59 14.57 -17.12
N ARG A 147 17.93 13.72 -18.10
CA ARG A 147 18.97 14.02 -19.07
C ARG A 147 18.62 15.20 -19.97
N VAL A 148 17.36 15.31 -20.38
CA VAL A 148 16.92 16.34 -21.34
C VAL A 148 16.48 17.63 -20.66
N LEU A 149 15.80 17.54 -19.52
CA LEU A 149 15.20 18.69 -18.81
C LEU A 149 16.00 19.14 -17.59
N GLY A 150 16.87 18.28 -17.03
CA GLY A 150 17.65 18.60 -15.83
C GLY A 150 16.77 18.99 -14.64
N SER A 151 17.07 20.15 -14.04
CA SER A 151 16.30 20.70 -12.92
C SER A 151 14.86 21.09 -13.28
N LYS A 152 14.52 21.19 -14.57
CA LYS A 152 13.15 21.49 -15.02
C LYS A 152 12.23 20.28 -15.03
N THR A 153 12.73 19.07 -14.79
CA THR A 153 11.87 17.88 -14.69
C THR A 153 10.83 18.07 -13.57
N PRO A 154 9.52 17.87 -13.84
CA PRO A 154 8.50 17.97 -12.80
C PRO A 154 8.74 16.96 -11.67
N PRO A 155 8.30 17.25 -10.42
CA PRO A 155 8.39 16.30 -9.33
C PRO A 155 7.75 14.96 -9.68
N ALA A 156 8.32 13.88 -9.17
CA ALA A 156 7.93 12.54 -9.55
C ALA A 156 7.69 11.61 -8.36
N VAL A 157 6.56 10.90 -8.37
CA VAL A 157 6.38 9.67 -7.58
C VAL A 157 6.87 8.49 -8.43
N VAL A 158 7.80 7.71 -7.90
CA VAL A 158 8.35 6.51 -8.56
C VAL A 158 7.99 5.26 -7.77
N ILE A 159 7.06 4.49 -8.31
CA ILE A 159 6.62 3.23 -7.72
C ILE A 159 7.67 2.15 -8.02
N ASN A 160 8.13 1.47 -6.96
CA ASN A 160 9.22 0.49 -6.94
C ASN A 160 10.61 1.05 -7.26
N GLY A 161 10.79 2.38 -7.18
CA GLY A 161 12.11 3.00 -7.20
C GLY A 161 13.00 2.64 -8.38
N GLY A 162 12.44 2.46 -9.58
CA GLY A 162 13.20 2.05 -10.76
C GLY A 162 14.40 2.95 -11.10
N CYS A 163 14.35 4.22 -10.70
CA CYS A 163 15.44 5.18 -10.87
C CYS A 163 16.60 4.98 -9.88
N ALA A 164 16.37 4.27 -8.78
CA ALA A 164 17.32 4.04 -7.69
C ALA A 164 17.99 2.65 -7.77
N MET A 165 18.22 2.16 -8.99
CA MET A 165 18.93 0.90 -9.25
C MET A 165 20.41 1.17 -9.58
N LYS A 166 21.32 0.49 -8.86
CA LYS A 166 22.78 0.67 -9.03
C LYS A 166 23.31 0.29 -10.41
N LYS A 167 22.75 -0.76 -11.01
CA LYS A 167 23.18 -1.28 -12.31
C LYS A 167 22.06 -1.05 -13.33
N ARG A 168 22.04 0.14 -13.93
CA ARG A 168 21.15 0.43 -15.07
C ARG A 168 21.97 0.39 -16.36
N PRO A 169 21.57 -0.44 -17.35
CA PRO A 169 22.15 -0.35 -18.68
C PRO A 169 21.80 1.00 -19.34
N GLY A 170 22.68 1.48 -20.21
CA GLY A 170 22.49 2.73 -20.95
C GLY A 170 23.34 3.89 -20.44
N PRO A 171 23.14 5.09 -21.00
CA PRO A 171 23.93 6.26 -20.65
C PRO A 171 23.76 6.63 -19.18
N ALA A 172 24.89 6.99 -18.55
CA ALA A 172 24.89 7.51 -17.19
C ALA A 172 23.92 8.70 -17.12
N THR A 173 22.90 8.57 -16.29
CA THR A 173 21.94 9.65 -16.07
C THR A 173 22.21 10.24 -14.70
N ASN A 174 22.52 11.53 -14.69
CA ASN A 174 22.67 12.30 -13.48
C ASN A 174 21.27 12.63 -12.94
N TRP A 175 20.96 12.12 -11.76
CA TRP A 175 19.78 12.55 -11.01
C TRP A 175 19.99 14.03 -10.62
N PRO A 176 19.14 14.97 -11.04
CA PRO A 176 19.37 16.39 -10.80
C PRO A 176 19.31 16.71 -9.29
N VAL A 177 20.22 17.57 -8.84
CA VAL A 177 20.32 18.00 -7.43
C VAL A 177 19.01 18.59 -6.90
N SER A 178 18.28 19.31 -7.74
CA SER A 178 17.01 19.94 -7.39
C SER A 178 15.77 19.12 -7.79
N ALA A 179 15.94 17.88 -8.28
CA ALA A 179 14.80 17.05 -8.66
C ALA A 179 14.06 16.58 -7.41
N VAL A 180 12.80 17.01 -7.27
CA VAL A 180 11.93 16.57 -6.18
C VAL A 180 11.37 15.20 -6.50
N THR A 181 11.72 14.18 -5.72
CA THR A 181 11.39 12.77 -6.04
C THR A 181 10.90 12.03 -4.82
N PHE A 182 9.83 11.26 -4.97
CA PHE A 182 9.29 10.39 -3.93
C PHE A 182 9.32 8.93 -4.40
N LEU A 183 10.10 8.08 -3.73
CA LEU A 183 10.16 6.65 -4.01
C LEU A 183 9.17 5.89 -3.12
N LEU A 184 8.30 5.08 -3.73
CA LEU A 184 7.47 4.12 -2.99
C LEU A 184 8.07 2.72 -3.18
N LEU A 185 8.65 2.14 -2.13
CA LEU A 185 9.35 0.86 -2.17
C LEU A 185 8.60 -0.23 -1.41
N GLY A 186 8.52 -1.42 -2.00
CA GLY A 186 7.91 -2.58 -1.35
C GLY A 186 8.91 -3.52 -0.69
N GLY A 187 8.61 -3.97 0.52
CA GLY A 187 9.38 -5.00 1.22
C GLY A 187 9.23 -6.39 0.62
N GLN A 188 8.16 -6.64 -0.14
CA GLN A 188 7.95 -7.86 -0.93
C GLN A 188 8.19 -7.62 -2.43
N ASP A 189 8.91 -6.55 -2.78
CA ASP A 189 9.34 -6.29 -4.15
C ASP A 189 10.41 -7.31 -4.57
N PHE A 190 10.21 -7.98 -5.72
CA PHE A 190 11.19 -8.94 -6.21
C PHE A 190 12.50 -8.27 -6.64
N PHE A 191 12.50 -6.96 -6.96
CA PHE A 191 13.73 -6.23 -7.26
C PHE A 191 14.69 -6.14 -6.07
N ARG A 192 14.17 -6.34 -4.85
CA ARG A 192 14.99 -6.49 -3.65
C ARG A 192 15.87 -7.75 -3.71
N GLY A 193 15.42 -8.79 -4.42
CA GLY A 193 16.06 -10.10 -4.42
C GLY A 193 16.20 -10.67 -3.01
N LYS A 194 17.44 -10.98 -2.60
CA LYS A 194 17.76 -11.51 -1.27
C LYS A 194 18.12 -10.44 -0.23
N ALA A 195 18.14 -9.16 -0.61
CA ALA A 195 18.53 -8.10 0.30
C ALA A 195 17.53 -7.98 1.46
N SER A 196 18.04 -7.75 2.66
CA SER A 196 17.21 -7.36 3.80
C SER A 196 16.51 -6.01 3.51
N PRO A 197 15.39 -5.70 4.21
CA PRO A 197 14.75 -4.40 4.09
C PRO A 197 15.71 -3.22 4.29
N ALA A 198 16.64 -3.33 5.24
CA ALA A 198 17.62 -2.29 5.53
C ALA A 198 18.62 -2.11 4.38
N GLU A 199 19.16 -3.20 3.84
CA GLU A 199 20.08 -3.16 2.69
C GLU A 199 19.39 -2.62 1.43
N TYR A 200 18.12 -2.95 1.21
CA TYR A 200 17.36 -2.45 0.06
C TYR A 200 17.19 -0.94 0.11
N VAL A 201 16.74 -0.42 1.25
CA VAL A 201 16.60 1.02 1.48
C VAL A 201 17.96 1.72 1.40
N ALA A 202 19.01 1.16 2.02
CA ALA A 202 20.36 1.71 1.96
C ALA A 202 20.90 1.76 0.53
N SER A 203 20.66 0.72 -0.27
CA SER A 203 21.03 0.69 -1.69
C SER A 203 20.28 1.75 -2.49
N ALA A 204 18.99 1.98 -2.22
CA ALA A 204 18.23 3.03 -2.88
C ALA A 204 18.76 4.43 -2.51
N LYS A 205 19.08 4.67 -1.23
CA LYS A 205 19.70 5.92 -0.75
C LYS A 205 21.02 6.23 -1.44
N GLN A 206 21.87 5.21 -1.67
CA GLN A 206 23.15 5.37 -2.35
C GLN A 206 23.03 5.79 -3.82
N CYS A 207 21.86 5.61 -4.44
CA CYS A 207 21.59 6.07 -5.80
C CYS A 207 21.14 7.54 -5.86
N VAL A 208 20.82 8.14 -4.72
CA VAL A 208 20.46 9.56 -4.62
C VAL A 208 21.76 10.37 -4.51
N PRO A 209 21.98 11.40 -5.35
CA PRO A 209 23.17 12.25 -5.25
C PRO A 209 23.27 12.86 -3.85
N PRO A 210 24.48 12.94 -3.27
CA PRO A 210 24.66 13.52 -1.94
C PRO A 210 24.28 14.99 -1.88
N GLU A 211 24.23 15.72 -2.99
CA GLU A 211 23.78 17.11 -3.02
C GLU A 211 22.25 17.24 -3.05
N ASN A 212 21.51 16.18 -3.37
CA ASN A 212 20.06 16.24 -3.49
C ASN A 212 19.40 16.38 -2.10
N GLY A 213 18.70 17.50 -1.92
CA GLY A 213 17.95 17.82 -0.69
C GLY A 213 16.44 17.67 -0.84
N SER A 214 15.96 16.98 -1.87
CA SER A 214 14.54 16.92 -2.23
C SER A 214 14.04 15.51 -2.56
N THR A 215 14.55 14.48 -1.88
CA THR A 215 14.13 13.09 -2.10
C THR A 215 13.54 12.47 -0.84
N ALA A 216 12.41 11.76 -0.99
CA ALA A 216 11.84 10.90 0.03
C ALA A 216 11.69 9.45 -0.43
N ILE A 217 11.64 8.53 0.52
CA ILE A 217 11.43 7.10 0.35
C ILE A 217 10.39 6.65 1.36
N LEU A 218 9.22 6.22 0.92
CA LEU A 218 8.29 5.43 1.73
C LEU A 218 8.57 3.96 1.47
N PHE A 219 9.12 3.27 2.46
CA PHE A 219 9.29 1.83 2.44
C PHE A 219 8.14 1.16 3.19
N VAL A 220 7.43 0.24 2.52
CA VAL A 220 6.27 -0.48 3.07
C VAL A 220 6.55 -1.99 3.08
N SER A 221 6.60 -2.61 4.25
CA SER A 221 7.11 -3.98 4.44
C SER A 221 6.30 -5.04 3.69
N GLU A 222 4.98 -4.87 3.61
CA GLU A 222 4.03 -5.81 3.02
C GLU A 222 3.74 -5.52 1.55
N MET A 223 4.20 -4.39 1.03
CA MET A 223 3.96 -4.00 -0.35
C MET A 223 4.70 -4.94 -1.31
N GLN A 224 3.94 -5.48 -2.26
CA GLN A 224 4.46 -6.32 -3.35
C GLN A 224 4.99 -5.45 -4.49
N HIS A 225 5.66 -6.08 -5.46
CA HIS A 225 6.12 -5.36 -6.65
C HIS A 225 5.00 -4.61 -7.37
N VAL A 226 3.80 -5.17 -7.48
CA VAL A 226 2.63 -4.37 -7.86
C VAL A 226 1.97 -3.93 -6.57
N PRO A 227 2.00 -2.63 -6.21
CA PRO A 227 1.36 -2.17 -4.99
C PRO A 227 -0.10 -2.58 -4.97
N GLN A 228 -0.58 -2.90 -3.78
CA GLN A 228 -1.98 -3.21 -3.55
C GLN A 228 -2.82 -1.93 -3.72
N ALA A 229 -4.03 -2.06 -4.28
CA ALA A 229 -4.91 -0.92 -4.52
C ALA A 229 -5.25 -0.16 -3.24
N SER A 230 -5.51 -0.86 -2.12
CA SER A 230 -5.79 -0.23 -0.82
C SER A 230 -4.60 0.58 -0.30
N LEU A 231 -3.37 0.09 -0.46
CA LEU A 231 -2.17 0.84 -0.11
C LEU A 231 -2.07 2.12 -0.93
N LEU A 232 -2.17 2.03 -2.26
CA LEU A 232 -2.08 3.21 -3.12
C LEU A 232 -3.23 4.19 -2.89
N GLY A 233 -4.46 3.72 -2.72
CA GLY A 233 -5.61 4.55 -2.41
C GLY A 233 -5.41 5.32 -1.09
N ALA A 234 -4.75 4.71 -0.11
CA ALA A 234 -4.44 5.34 1.15
C ALA A 234 -3.37 6.46 1.03
N VAL A 235 -2.33 6.27 0.23
CA VAL A 235 -1.16 7.17 0.26
C VAL A 235 -0.98 8.06 -0.96
N LEU A 236 -1.43 7.67 -2.15
CA LEU A 236 -1.01 8.30 -3.41
C LEU A 236 -1.34 9.79 -3.50
N SER A 237 -2.56 10.21 -3.16
CA SER A 237 -2.94 11.63 -3.18
C SER A 237 -2.11 12.46 -2.20
N LEU A 238 -1.80 11.91 -1.02
CA LEU A 238 -0.94 12.56 -0.03
C LEU A 238 0.51 12.68 -0.51
N LEU A 239 1.04 11.67 -1.21
CA LEU A 239 2.37 11.71 -1.84
C LEU A 239 2.47 12.85 -2.86
N LEU A 240 1.45 13.01 -3.71
CA LEU A 240 1.41 14.05 -4.74
C LEU A 240 1.35 15.45 -4.12
N MET A 241 0.51 15.65 -3.10
CA MET A 241 0.45 16.91 -2.36
C MET A 241 1.76 17.24 -1.66
N ALA A 242 2.43 16.23 -1.08
CA ALA A 242 3.74 16.41 -0.46
C ALA A 242 4.78 16.89 -1.50
N LEU A 243 4.84 16.27 -2.68
CA LEU A 243 5.77 16.67 -3.74
C LEU A 243 5.56 18.12 -4.23
N LEU A 244 4.31 18.54 -4.41
CA LEU A 244 3.99 19.92 -4.79
C LEU A 244 4.42 20.91 -3.69
N SER A 245 4.09 20.59 -2.44
CA SER A 245 4.47 21.40 -1.27
C SER A 245 5.99 21.52 -1.15
N TRP A 246 6.72 20.42 -1.35
CA TRP A 246 8.18 20.41 -1.30
C TRP A 246 8.78 21.24 -2.44
N LYS A 247 8.27 21.11 -3.66
CA LYS A 247 8.72 21.93 -4.80
C LYS A 247 8.48 23.41 -4.56
N ALA A 248 7.32 23.78 -4.01
CA ALA A 248 6.95 25.17 -3.78
C ALA A 248 7.76 25.82 -2.64
N SER A 249 8.00 25.08 -1.55
CA SER A 249 8.67 25.61 -0.36
C SER A 249 10.19 25.45 -0.38
N GLY A 250 10.72 24.54 -1.20
CA GLY A 250 12.12 24.13 -1.17
C GLY A 250 12.52 23.35 0.10
N SER A 251 11.55 23.01 0.97
CA SER A 251 11.78 22.35 2.25
C SER A 251 10.93 21.09 2.40
N PRO A 252 11.38 20.07 3.17
CA PRO A 252 10.62 18.85 3.38
C PRO A 252 9.24 19.12 3.99
N PRO A 253 8.14 18.60 3.40
CA PRO A 253 6.77 18.82 3.86
C PRO A 253 6.41 17.89 5.04
N ILE A 254 7.00 18.15 6.21
CA ILE A 254 6.94 17.27 7.40
C ILE A 254 5.50 16.91 7.81
N ALA A 255 4.58 17.87 7.81
CA ALA A 255 3.18 17.61 8.19
C ALA A 255 2.48 16.63 7.24
N GLN A 256 2.78 16.72 5.94
CA GLN A 256 2.27 15.78 4.93
C GLN A 256 2.90 14.40 5.11
N PHE A 257 4.20 14.31 5.45
CA PHE A 257 4.87 13.04 5.74
C PHE A 257 4.27 12.33 6.95
N GLN A 258 3.99 13.07 8.02
CA GLN A 258 3.26 12.54 9.18
C GLN A 258 1.87 12.04 8.79
N SER A 259 1.14 12.80 7.97
CA SER A 259 -0.18 12.40 7.48
C SER A 259 -0.13 11.10 6.66
N ILE A 260 0.90 10.91 5.83
CA ILE A 260 1.12 9.67 5.07
C ILE A 260 1.33 8.48 6.02
N LEU A 261 2.18 8.63 7.03
CA LEU A 261 2.45 7.59 8.02
C LEU A 261 1.21 7.25 8.84
N SER A 262 0.51 8.25 9.38
CA SER A 262 -0.74 8.04 10.13
C SER A 262 -1.81 7.36 9.29
N ARG A 263 -1.91 7.70 7.99
CA ARG A 263 -2.85 7.04 7.09
C ARG A 263 -2.47 5.59 6.81
N LEU A 264 -1.18 5.31 6.68
CA LEU A 264 -0.64 3.96 6.50
C LEU A 264 -0.94 3.07 7.72
N GLU A 265 -0.76 3.61 8.94
CA GLU A 265 -1.11 2.95 10.21
C GLU A 265 -2.62 2.72 10.37
N GLY A 266 -3.44 3.71 10.01
CA GLY A 266 -4.89 3.66 10.18
C GLY A 266 -5.59 2.54 9.40
N GLU A 267 -4.97 2.05 8.31
CA GLU A 267 -5.46 0.90 7.55
C GLU A 267 -5.15 -0.46 8.24
N GLY A 268 -4.39 -0.46 9.34
CA GLY A 268 -4.17 -1.61 10.23
C GLY A 268 -3.37 -2.79 9.66
N CYS A 269 -3.01 -2.76 8.38
CA CYS A 269 -2.37 -3.86 7.66
C CYS A 269 -1.05 -3.50 6.98
N TRP A 270 -0.59 -2.26 7.12
CA TRP A 270 0.65 -1.76 6.54
C TRP A 270 1.61 -1.33 7.63
N SER A 271 2.86 -1.75 7.52
CA SER A 271 3.97 -1.24 8.30
C SER A 271 4.97 -0.59 7.36
N GLY A 272 5.61 0.47 7.82
CA GLY A 272 6.56 1.18 6.99
C GLY A 272 7.31 2.27 7.70
N ARG A 273 8.22 2.88 6.96
CA ARG A 273 9.02 4.02 7.39
C ARG A 273 9.21 4.97 6.22
N LEU A 274 9.22 6.25 6.55
CA LEU A 274 9.44 7.33 5.61
C LEU A 274 10.81 7.93 5.88
N LEU A 275 11.69 7.87 4.90
CA LEU A 275 13.02 8.49 4.94
C LEU A 275 13.01 9.67 3.99
N PHE A 276 13.65 10.77 4.34
CA PHE A 276 13.73 11.94 3.47
C PHE A 276 15.03 12.71 3.68
N THR A 277 15.46 13.45 2.65
CA THR A 277 16.63 14.32 2.73
C THR A 277 16.24 15.65 3.39
N ALA A 278 16.63 15.87 4.65
CA ALA A 278 16.36 17.13 5.36
C ALA A 278 17.24 18.29 4.87
N ALA A 279 18.44 17.96 4.42
CA ALA A 279 19.37 18.82 3.72
C ALA A 279 20.18 17.97 2.73
N ALA A 280 21.03 18.60 1.92
CA ALA A 280 21.96 17.90 1.03
C ALA A 280 22.74 16.82 1.81
N GLY A 281 22.50 15.55 1.48
CA GLY A 281 23.22 14.39 2.00
C GLY A 281 22.76 13.94 3.39
N LEU A 282 21.90 14.72 4.05
CA LEU A 282 21.39 14.43 5.39
C LEU A 282 20.04 13.75 5.28
N TRP A 283 20.00 12.46 5.65
CA TRP A 283 18.77 11.68 5.70
C TRP A 283 18.18 11.68 7.10
N GLU A 284 16.90 12.00 7.20
CA GLU A 284 16.07 11.78 8.37
C GLU A 284 15.14 10.58 8.14
N GLU A 285 14.75 9.93 9.23
CA GLU A 285 13.82 8.80 9.23
C GLU A 285 12.68 9.10 10.19
N GLN A 286 11.46 9.00 9.69
CA GLN A 286 10.25 8.93 10.46
C GLN A 286 9.71 7.53 10.35
N GLN A 287 9.51 6.88 11.49
CA GLN A 287 8.77 5.64 11.53
C GLN A 287 7.31 5.97 11.72
N ALA A 288 6.44 5.18 11.11
CA ALA A 288 5.09 5.05 11.61
C ALA A 288 5.23 4.84 13.13
N ALA A 289 4.50 5.61 13.94
CA ALA A 289 4.49 5.38 15.37
C ALA A 289 4.16 3.90 15.53
N GLN A 290 5.17 3.10 15.89
CA GLN A 290 4.90 1.79 16.45
C GLN A 290 4.02 2.16 17.63
N GLN A 291 2.71 1.94 17.51
CA GLN A 291 1.76 2.14 18.60
C GLN A 291 2.53 1.74 19.84
N ALA A 292 2.86 2.73 20.69
CA ALA A 292 3.78 2.58 21.82
C ALA A 292 3.49 1.21 22.38
N SER A 293 4.52 0.32 22.33
CA SER A 293 4.35 -1.13 22.18
C SER A 293 3.07 -1.59 22.82
N THR A 294 2.23 -2.42 22.20
CA THR A 294 0.91 -2.77 22.77
C THR A 294 0.90 -3.04 24.28
N ALA A 295 2.03 -3.44 24.89
CA ALA A 295 2.26 -3.42 26.34
C ALA A 295 2.14 -2.03 27.02
N GLU A 296 2.82 -0.97 26.58
CA GLU A 296 2.76 0.38 27.17
C GLU A 296 1.37 1.02 26.99
N ALA A 297 0.76 0.87 25.80
CA ALA A 297 -0.62 1.29 25.59
C ALA A 297 -1.61 0.48 26.45
N LEU A 298 -1.35 -0.82 26.65
CA LEU A 298 -2.16 -1.67 27.54
C LEU A 298 -1.93 -1.31 29.02
N GLU A 299 -0.71 -0.96 29.43
CA GLU A 299 -0.38 -0.48 30.77
C GLU A 299 -1.09 0.83 31.07
N VAL A 300 -1.10 1.78 30.13
CA VAL A 300 -1.87 3.02 30.27
C VAL A 300 -3.38 2.72 30.33
N GLU A 301 -3.88 1.81 29.49
CA GLU A 301 -5.29 1.39 29.53
C GLU A 301 -5.64 0.71 30.88
N LEU A 302 -4.74 -0.11 31.43
CA LEU A 302 -4.90 -0.76 32.72
C LEU A 302 -4.90 0.27 33.85
N ALA A 303 -3.95 1.20 33.84
CA ALA A 303 -3.82 2.25 34.85
C ALA A 303 -5.05 3.18 34.87
N ILE A 304 -5.62 3.49 33.69
CA ILE A 304 -6.87 4.26 33.60
C ILE A 304 -8.02 3.46 34.24
N LYS A 305 -8.13 2.16 33.97
CA LYS A 305 -9.17 1.30 34.58
C LYS A 305 -9.01 1.21 36.10
N GLU A 306 -7.80 1.05 36.59
CA GLU A 306 -7.51 1.04 38.04
C GLU A 306 -7.88 2.38 38.70
N LEU A 307 -7.53 3.51 38.06
CA LEU A 307 -7.86 4.83 38.58
C LEU A 307 -9.37 5.09 38.60
N LEU A 308 -10.11 4.62 37.58
CA LEU A 308 -11.56 4.73 37.53
C LEU A 308 -12.23 3.88 38.61
N GLN A 309 -11.78 2.65 38.80
CA GLN A 309 -12.27 1.78 39.87
C GLN A 309 -12.03 2.41 41.25
N LEU A 310 -10.83 2.96 41.48
CA LEU A 310 -10.48 3.60 42.74
C LEU A 310 -11.32 4.86 43.02
N ARG A 311 -11.72 5.59 41.97
CA ARG A 311 -12.68 6.70 42.09
C ARG A 311 -14.08 6.23 42.44
N LEU A 312 -14.52 5.10 41.90
CA LEU A 312 -15.80 4.49 42.20
C LEU A 312 -15.86 4.05 43.68
N ASP A 313 -14.85 3.31 44.13
CA ASP A 313 -14.73 2.85 45.51
C ASP A 313 -14.71 4.03 46.50
N LEU A 314 -14.00 5.11 46.16
CA LEU A 314 -13.97 6.33 46.98
C LEU A 314 -15.33 7.04 47.02
N ALA A 315 -16.09 7.03 45.93
CA ALA A 315 -17.43 7.61 45.88
C ALA A 315 -18.41 6.81 46.75
N GLU A 316 -18.33 5.47 46.70
CA GLU A 316 -19.13 4.58 47.54
C GLU A 316 -18.80 4.76 49.03
N ALA A 317 -17.52 4.80 49.40
CA ALA A 317 -17.11 5.04 50.78
C ALA A 317 -17.61 6.40 51.33
N ARG A 318 -17.56 7.46 50.50
CA ARG A 318 -18.09 8.79 50.89
C ARG A 318 -19.61 8.79 51.05
N ALA A 319 -20.32 8.05 50.21
CA ALA A 319 -21.76 7.89 50.31
C ALA A 319 -22.16 7.17 51.61
N GLU A 320 -21.43 6.12 51.98
CA GLU A 320 -21.63 5.39 53.22
C GLU A 320 -21.36 6.27 54.44
N GLU A 321 -20.24 7.01 54.46
CA GLU A 321 -19.90 7.94 55.54
C GLU A 321 -20.98 9.03 55.72
N GLN A 322 -21.49 9.57 54.62
CA GLN A 322 -22.57 10.56 54.66
C GLN A 322 -23.89 9.96 55.16
N SER A 323 -24.21 8.73 54.76
CA SER A 323 -25.36 7.98 55.27
C SER A 323 -25.24 7.80 56.78
N ASP A 324 -24.08 7.41 57.30
CA ASP A 324 -23.85 7.26 58.74
C ASP A 324 -23.96 8.58 59.51
N ARG A 325 -23.39 9.66 58.97
CA ARG A 325 -23.55 11.01 59.55
C ARG A 325 -25.02 11.43 59.58
N TRP A 326 -25.78 11.12 58.53
CA TRP A 326 -27.21 11.40 58.47
C TRP A 326 -27.96 10.63 59.54
N VAL A 327 -27.72 9.32 59.66
CA VAL A 327 -28.35 8.47 60.69
C VAL A 327 -28.07 9.01 62.09
N ARG A 328 -26.81 9.36 62.40
CA ARG A 328 -26.44 9.95 63.69
C ARG A 328 -27.15 11.27 63.96
N ARG A 329 -27.32 12.13 62.95
CA ARG A 329 -28.02 13.42 63.10
C ARG A 329 -29.50 13.22 63.40
N CYS A 330 -30.16 12.28 62.72
CA CYS A 330 -31.55 11.92 62.98
C CYS A 330 -31.73 11.36 64.39
N SER A 331 -30.81 10.52 64.87
CA SER A 331 -30.84 9.98 66.25
C SER A 331 -30.71 11.06 67.33
N LEU A 332 -30.19 12.26 67.00
CA LEU A 332 -30.05 13.40 67.91
C LEU A 332 -31.24 14.38 67.83
N GLY A 333 -32.35 14.01 67.19
CA GLY A 333 -33.58 14.81 67.15
C GLY A 333 -33.61 15.92 66.09
N GLY A 334 -32.67 15.94 65.14
CA GLY A 334 -32.75 16.83 63.98
C GLY A 334 -33.68 16.27 62.91
N GLU A 335 -34.70 17.03 62.50
CA GLU A 335 -35.55 16.65 61.36
C GLU A 335 -34.74 16.64 60.05
N PRO A 336 -34.77 15.54 59.28
CA PRO A 336 -34.07 15.48 58.01
C PRO A 336 -34.81 16.30 56.95
N ARG A 337 -34.06 17.11 56.20
CA ARG A 337 -34.59 17.90 55.07
C ARG A 337 -34.71 17.15 53.74
N ILE A 338 -34.16 15.93 53.65
CA ILE A 338 -34.15 15.10 52.43
C ILE A 338 -34.36 13.64 52.86
N ASP A 339 -35.25 12.94 52.16
CA ASP A 339 -35.51 11.51 52.38
C ASP A 339 -34.25 10.69 52.02
N LEU A 340 -33.85 9.78 52.92
CA LEU A 340 -32.71 8.89 52.72
C LEU A 340 -32.88 8.00 51.47
N GLN A 341 -34.12 7.64 51.13
CA GLN A 341 -34.40 6.88 49.90
C GLN A 341 -34.11 7.71 48.64
N GLU A 342 -34.50 8.98 48.62
CA GLU A 342 -34.20 9.88 47.49
C GLU A 342 -32.69 10.07 47.33
N TYR A 343 -31.97 10.21 48.44
CA TYR A 343 -30.52 10.35 48.41
C TYR A 343 -29.81 9.09 47.86
N ARG A 344 -30.23 7.91 48.32
CA ARG A 344 -29.70 6.62 47.81
C ARG A 344 -30.05 6.40 46.34
N ALA A 345 -31.23 6.83 45.89
CA ALA A 345 -31.63 6.75 44.48
C ALA A 345 -30.76 7.66 43.60
N ALA A 346 -30.48 8.89 44.03
CA ALA A 346 -29.62 9.83 43.30
C ALA A 346 -28.18 9.32 43.16
N ILE A 347 -27.62 8.70 44.21
CA ILE A 347 -26.29 8.07 44.16
C ILE A 347 -26.28 6.89 43.17
N LYS A 348 -27.27 5.99 43.24
CA LYS A 348 -27.39 4.87 42.29
C LYS A 348 -27.50 5.34 40.84
N GLU A 349 -28.26 6.40 40.59
CA GLU A 349 -28.37 6.98 39.25
C GLU A 349 -27.03 7.55 38.75
N HIS A 350 -26.28 8.24 39.63
CA HIS A 350 -24.97 8.78 39.27
C HIS A 350 -23.93 7.68 38.98
N VAL A 351 -23.91 6.62 39.79
CA VAL A 351 -23.07 5.43 39.57
C VAL A 351 -23.44 4.75 38.25
N GLY A 352 -24.74 4.56 37.98
CA GLY A 352 -25.21 3.96 36.73
C GLY A 352 -24.85 4.77 35.49
N LYS A 353 -24.92 6.12 35.56
CA LYS A 353 -24.48 7.00 34.45
C LYS A 353 -22.97 6.90 34.18
N THR A 354 -22.17 6.71 35.22
CA THR A 354 -20.72 6.56 35.12
C THR A 354 -20.34 5.21 34.49
N GLN A 355 -20.97 4.11 34.92
CA GLN A 355 -20.79 2.78 34.32
C GLN A 355 -21.27 2.73 32.86
N ALA A 356 -22.38 3.40 32.53
CA ALA A 356 -22.87 3.50 31.14
C ALA A 356 -21.94 4.32 30.23
N PHE A 357 -21.17 5.25 30.79
CA PHE A 357 -20.14 5.99 30.05
C PHE A 357 -18.93 5.08 29.76
N GLU A 358 -18.48 4.28 30.74
CA GLU A 358 -17.41 3.27 30.55
C GLU A 358 -17.76 2.24 29.47
N GLY A 359 -19.01 1.75 29.47
CA GLY A 359 -19.49 0.82 28.45
C GLY A 359 -19.37 1.38 27.03
N ARG A 360 -19.68 2.67 26.83
CA ARG A 360 -19.54 3.31 25.50
C ARG A 360 -18.08 3.42 25.07
N VAL A 361 -17.18 3.83 25.98
CA VAL A 361 -15.75 3.93 25.70
C VAL A 361 -15.14 2.56 25.35
N GLN A 362 -15.57 1.47 26.01
CA GLN A 362 -15.16 0.12 25.65
C GLN A 362 -15.68 -0.33 24.28
N THR A 363 -16.93 0.02 23.94
CA THR A 363 -17.54 -0.38 22.68
C THR A 363 -16.85 0.28 21.48
N ASP A 364 -16.50 1.56 21.59
CA ASP A 364 -15.79 2.30 20.55
C ASP A 364 -14.34 1.80 20.37
N SER A 365 -13.66 1.41 21.47
CA SER A 365 -12.32 0.81 21.43
C SER A 365 -12.31 -0.58 20.79
N LEU A 366 -13.32 -1.42 21.08
CA LEU A 366 -13.46 -2.75 20.48
C LEU A 366 -13.83 -2.70 18.99
N LEU A 367 -14.63 -1.71 18.57
CA LEU A 367 -14.97 -1.49 17.17
C LEU A 367 -13.77 -1.03 16.33
N GLN A 368 -12.80 -0.34 16.92
CA GLN A 368 -11.53 -0.01 16.24
C GLN A 368 -10.56 -1.20 16.14
N ARG A 369 -10.72 -2.24 16.98
CA ARG A 369 -9.81 -3.40 17.05
C ARG A 369 -10.23 -4.61 16.20
N SER A 370 -11.38 -4.56 15.52
CA SER A 370 -11.98 -5.69 14.80
C SER A 370 -11.52 -5.86 13.35
N CYS A 371 -10.27 -5.52 13.02
CA CYS A 371 -9.61 -6.07 11.84
C CYS A 371 -9.05 -7.46 12.18
N PRO A 372 -9.41 -8.53 11.46
CA PRO A 372 -8.89 -9.87 11.75
C PRO A 372 -7.37 -9.90 11.57
N ARG A 373 -6.64 -10.10 12.67
CA ARG A 373 -5.19 -10.30 12.66
C ARG A 373 -4.88 -11.52 11.79
N ARG A 374 -4.06 -11.32 10.76
CA ARG A 374 -3.56 -12.41 9.91
C ARG A 374 -2.67 -13.33 10.75
N PRO A 375 -2.84 -14.66 10.70
CA PRO A 375 -1.91 -15.57 11.34
C PRO A 375 -0.49 -15.41 10.75
N PRO A 376 0.57 -15.65 11.54
CA PRO A 376 1.93 -15.61 11.04
C PRO A 376 2.07 -16.56 9.85
N SER A 377 2.67 -16.06 8.77
CA SER A 377 2.89 -16.87 7.57
C SER A 377 3.78 -18.08 7.92
N PRO A 378 3.46 -19.30 7.45
CA PRO A 378 4.33 -20.46 7.69
C PRO A 378 5.73 -20.19 7.15
N LYS A 379 6.75 -20.62 7.89
CA LYS A 379 8.16 -20.53 7.48
C LYS A 379 8.33 -21.29 6.16
N VAL A 380 8.44 -20.55 5.05
CA VAL A 380 8.78 -21.12 3.74
C VAL A 380 10.25 -21.53 3.79
N VAL A 381 10.52 -22.83 3.72
CA VAL A 381 11.87 -23.36 3.52
C VAL A 381 12.34 -22.94 2.12
N PRO A 382 13.54 -22.34 1.96
CA PRO A 382 13.97 -21.80 0.69
C PRO A 382 14.33 -22.93 -0.28
N GLY A 383 13.42 -23.24 -1.21
CA GLY A 383 13.74 -23.90 -2.46
C GLY A 383 14.07 -22.87 -3.54
N ASP A 384 15.11 -23.14 -4.33
CA ASP A 384 15.53 -22.32 -5.47
C ASP A 384 14.36 -22.01 -6.41
N SER A 385 13.86 -20.78 -6.35
CA SER A 385 12.81 -20.28 -7.25
C SER A 385 13.29 -19.01 -7.94
N ILE A 386 14.02 -19.22 -9.04
CA ILE A 386 14.10 -18.23 -10.11
C ILE A 386 12.72 -18.23 -10.77
N VAL A 387 11.94 -17.17 -10.55
CA VAL A 387 10.66 -16.98 -11.25
C VAL A 387 10.97 -16.47 -12.65
N ASP A 388 11.11 -17.38 -13.60
CA ASP A 388 11.14 -17.05 -15.03
C ASP A 388 9.78 -16.50 -15.45
N TRP A 389 9.74 -15.23 -15.86
CA TRP A 389 8.58 -14.66 -16.55
C TRP A 389 8.50 -15.24 -17.97
N PRO A 390 7.30 -15.57 -18.47
CA PRO A 390 7.13 -16.06 -19.83
C PRO A 390 7.59 -15.02 -20.87
N PRO A 391 8.15 -15.45 -22.01
CA PRO A 391 8.34 -14.57 -23.16
C PRO A 391 6.98 -14.06 -23.68
N PRO A 392 6.92 -12.83 -24.21
CA PRO A 392 5.69 -12.28 -24.81
C PRO A 392 5.21 -13.18 -25.95
N MET A 393 3.88 -13.26 -26.11
CA MET A 393 3.25 -14.02 -27.18
C MET A 393 3.63 -13.41 -28.54
N SER A 394 4.22 -14.20 -29.44
CA SER A 394 4.30 -13.81 -30.85
C SER A 394 2.87 -13.68 -31.37
N PRO A 395 2.54 -12.62 -32.13
CA PRO A 395 1.19 -12.48 -32.69
C PRO A 395 0.88 -13.72 -33.52
N MET A 396 -0.13 -14.49 -33.09
CA MET A 396 -0.66 -15.57 -33.90
C MET A 396 -1.30 -14.92 -35.13
N ILE A 397 -0.65 -15.08 -36.28
CA ILE A 397 -1.31 -14.92 -37.56
C ILE A 397 -2.42 -15.98 -37.56
N ALA A 398 -3.67 -15.55 -37.50
CA ALA A 398 -4.82 -16.43 -37.57
C ALA A 398 -4.82 -17.10 -38.96
N GLY A 399 -4.18 -18.27 -39.06
CA GLY A 399 -4.43 -19.21 -40.13
C GLY A 399 -5.82 -19.82 -39.95
N PRO A 400 -6.53 -20.14 -41.04
CA PRO A 400 -7.86 -20.73 -40.95
C PRO A 400 -7.79 -22.06 -40.19
N LEU A 401 -8.62 -22.16 -39.15
CA LEU A 401 -8.89 -23.41 -38.45
C LEU A 401 -9.65 -24.33 -39.40
N ASP A 402 -8.99 -25.37 -39.86
CA ASP A 402 -9.55 -26.44 -40.67
C ASP A 402 -10.43 -27.33 -39.77
N ILE A 403 -11.73 -27.05 -39.78
CA ILE A 403 -12.74 -27.90 -39.13
C ILE A 403 -13.24 -28.84 -40.23
N GLY A 404 -12.76 -30.08 -40.21
CA GLY A 404 -13.21 -31.13 -41.13
C GLY A 404 -14.72 -31.39 -41.00
N PRO A 405 -15.36 -31.94 -42.05
CA PRO A 405 -16.81 -32.08 -42.10
C PRO A 405 -17.31 -33.14 -41.11
N LEU A 406 -18.48 -32.86 -40.53
CA LEU A 406 -19.25 -33.71 -39.63
C LEU A 406 -19.73 -35.01 -40.29
#